data_AF-A0A6P8K7U4-F1
#
_entry.id   AF-A0A6P8K7U4-F1
#
_cell.length_a   1.000
_cell.length_b   1.000
_cell.length_c   1.000
_cell.angle_alpha   90.00
_cell.angle_beta   90.00
_cell.angle_gamma   90.00
#
_symmetry.space_group_name_H-M   'P 1'
#
loop_
_entity.id
_entity.type
_entity.pdbx_description
1 polymer ?
#
loop_
_entity_poly.entity_id
_entity_poly.type
_entity_poly.pdbx_seq_one_letter_code
_entity_poly.pdbx_strand_id
1 'polypeptide(L)'
;MFSSSSAMTGKRAESWSRLLLLWLYRCARGLLVLSSSLDRDKLQLKAPKQGSRNRFLHILWRCIVVMIYAGVWPMLTSAVIGKRLESYADVFALAQSMSVSILAVISFVIQARAENQVREVLNRYLALYQRICLTTRLRHLFPTKFVVFFLLKLFFTLCGCFHEIIPLFENPHFDDISQKVATGFGIYMWLGTLCVLDACFLGFLVSGILYEHMATNIIAMLKRMEPIESQDDRYRMTKYRRMLLLCDFADELDECAAIYSELYQVTNSFRRSLQWQILFYIYLNFISICLMLYQYILHFLNDDEVLLVSIVMAVVKFANLVLLNMCADYTVRQSEVPKKLPLDIVCSDLDERWDKSVETFLGQLQTQRLEIKVLGFFHLNNEFILLILSAIISYLFILIQFGITGGFEASEDIKNRFD
;
A
#
# COMPACT_ATOMS: atom_id res chain seq x y z
N MET A 1 -7.99 29.37 -25.13
CA MET A 1 -7.52 30.05 -23.90
C MET A 1 -7.53 29.16 -22.63
N PHE A 2 -7.80 27.84 -22.72
CA PHE A 2 -7.85 26.90 -21.57
C PHE A 2 -6.54 26.13 -21.27
N SER A 3 -5.45 26.38 -22.01
CA SER A 3 -4.20 25.60 -21.89
C SER A 3 -3.28 26.05 -20.73
N SER A 4 -3.42 27.29 -20.25
CA SER A 4 -2.52 27.87 -19.22
C SER A 4 -2.75 27.31 -17.81
N SER A 5 -4.01 27.07 -17.41
CA SER A 5 -4.37 26.61 -16.06
C SER A 5 -3.95 25.15 -15.78
N SER A 6 -4.05 24.28 -16.79
CA SER A 6 -3.59 22.87 -16.74
C SER A 6 -2.06 22.76 -16.60
N ALA A 7 -1.32 23.62 -17.30
CA ALA A 7 0.15 23.61 -17.24
C ALA A 7 0.68 24.10 -15.89
N MET A 8 0.04 25.09 -15.28
CA MET A 8 0.39 25.60 -13.94
C MET A 8 0.06 24.61 -12.82
N THR A 9 -1.07 23.91 -12.90
CA THR A 9 -1.44 22.88 -11.93
C THR A 9 -0.53 21.66 -12.02
N GLY A 10 -0.09 21.27 -13.21
CA GLY A 10 0.89 20.19 -13.42
C GLY A 10 2.25 20.46 -12.79
N LYS A 11 2.84 21.65 -12.99
CA LYS A 11 4.14 22.03 -12.37
C LYS A 11 4.07 22.09 -10.84
N ARG A 12 2.94 22.54 -10.28
CA ARG A 12 2.75 22.58 -8.82
C ARG A 12 2.66 21.16 -8.27
N ALA A 13 1.82 20.30 -8.86
CA ALA A 13 1.68 18.90 -8.47
C ALA A 13 3.00 18.12 -8.55
N GLU A 14 3.84 18.42 -9.54
CA GLU A 14 5.18 17.86 -9.68
C GLU A 14 6.10 18.22 -8.50
N SER A 15 6.19 19.51 -8.16
CA SER A 15 7.01 19.95 -7.02
C SER A 15 6.55 19.30 -5.72
N TRP A 16 5.24 19.18 -5.53
CA TRP A 16 4.66 18.53 -4.35
C TRP A 16 4.94 17.03 -4.33
N SER A 17 4.71 16.30 -5.42
CA SER A 17 4.99 14.85 -5.49
C SER A 17 6.47 14.52 -5.24
N ARG A 18 7.41 15.30 -5.81
CA ARG A 18 8.84 15.14 -5.52
C ARG A 18 9.19 15.42 -4.07
N LEU A 19 8.62 16.49 -3.50
CA LEU A 19 8.84 16.85 -2.10
C LEU A 19 8.31 15.74 -1.17
N LEU A 20 7.12 15.22 -1.44
CA LEU A 20 6.49 14.14 -0.68
C LEU A 20 7.31 12.84 -0.74
N LEU A 21 7.77 12.43 -1.93
CA LEU A 21 8.61 11.24 -2.08
C LEU A 21 9.96 11.39 -1.38
N LEU A 22 10.59 12.57 -1.45
CA LEU A 22 11.83 12.85 -0.72
C LEU A 22 11.63 12.89 0.79
N TRP A 23 10.50 13.44 1.25
CA TRP A 23 10.13 13.44 2.66
C TRP A 23 9.93 12.01 3.16
N LEU A 24 9.17 11.19 2.44
CA LEU A 24 8.95 9.79 2.78
C LEU A 24 10.26 8.98 2.78
N TYR A 25 11.15 9.22 1.81
CA TYR A 25 12.48 8.61 1.81
C TYR A 25 13.31 9.02 3.05
N ARG A 26 13.26 10.28 3.46
CA ARG A 26 13.94 10.76 4.68
C ARG A 26 13.34 10.13 5.93
N CYS A 27 12.01 10.03 6.01
CA CYS A 27 11.31 9.34 7.11
C CYS A 27 11.69 7.86 7.17
N ALA A 28 11.66 7.14 6.04
CA ALA A 28 12.05 5.74 5.96
C ALA A 28 13.52 5.51 6.34
N ARG A 29 14.42 6.45 6.00
CA ARG A 29 15.83 6.39 6.42
C ARG A 29 16.01 6.69 7.90
N GLY A 30 15.28 7.68 8.43
CA GLY A 30 15.28 8.02 9.86
C GLY A 30 14.75 6.88 10.74
N LEU A 31 13.73 6.17 10.25
CA LEU A 31 13.15 4.98 10.89
C LEU A 31 13.94 3.68 10.61
N LEU A 32 15.11 3.77 9.97
CA LEU A 32 15.97 2.62 9.61
C LEU A 32 15.26 1.51 8.81
N VAL A 33 14.15 1.87 8.17
CA VAL A 33 13.39 1.02 7.24
C VAL A 33 14.20 0.80 5.96
N LEU A 34 14.96 1.82 5.53
CA LEU A 34 15.90 1.75 4.41
C LEU A 34 17.29 2.24 4.84
N SER A 35 18.31 1.39 4.74
CA SER A 35 19.71 1.78 4.98
C SER A 35 20.40 2.41 3.75
N SER A 36 19.73 2.43 2.59
CA SER A 36 20.31 2.86 1.32
C SER A 36 20.37 4.38 1.15
N SER A 37 21.45 4.89 0.56
CA SER A 37 21.58 6.29 0.16
C SER A 37 21.07 6.49 -1.27
N LEU A 38 20.19 7.46 -1.48
CA LEU A 38 19.76 7.87 -2.82
C LEU A 38 20.87 8.66 -3.51
N ASP A 39 21.35 8.15 -4.65
CA ASP A 39 22.17 8.91 -5.59
C ASP A 39 21.24 9.79 -6.44
N ARG A 40 21.30 11.11 -6.23
CA ARG A 40 20.45 12.08 -6.93
C ARG A 40 20.80 12.20 -8.41
N ASP A 41 22.06 11.98 -8.77
CA ASP A 41 22.54 12.18 -10.14
C ASP A 41 22.16 11.01 -11.03
N LYS A 42 22.16 9.79 -10.46
CA LYS A 42 21.80 8.55 -11.17
C LYS A 42 20.36 8.11 -10.93
N LEU A 43 19.62 8.75 -10.01
CA LEU A 43 18.29 8.32 -9.57
C LEU A 43 18.27 6.83 -9.17
N GLN A 44 19.30 6.40 -8.44
CA GLN A 44 19.48 5.02 -7.99
C GLN A 44 19.78 4.96 -6.51
N LEU A 45 19.20 3.98 -5.81
CA LEU A 45 19.53 3.67 -4.43
C LEU A 45 20.84 2.87 -4.40
N LYS A 46 21.89 3.46 -3.84
CA LYS A 46 23.18 2.79 -3.63
C LYS A 46 23.11 1.87 -2.42
N ALA A 47 23.75 0.71 -2.55
CA ALA A 47 24.00 -0.15 -1.41
C ALA A 47 24.95 0.54 -0.40
N PRO A 48 24.77 0.32 0.91
CA PRO A 48 25.78 0.74 1.88
C PRO A 48 27.11 0.07 1.53
N LYS A 49 28.23 0.80 1.65
CA LYS A 49 29.57 0.32 1.26
C LYS A 49 29.84 -1.08 1.84
N GLN A 50 29.99 -2.04 0.93
CA GLN A 50 30.09 -3.47 1.17
C GLN A 50 31.48 -3.77 1.75
N GLY A 51 31.59 -3.81 3.08
CA GLY A 51 32.86 -4.13 3.76
C GLY A 51 33.02 -3.67 5.21
N SER A 52 32.09 -2.90 5.78
CA SER A 52 32.27 -2.41 7.16
C SER A 52 31.43 -3.16 8.19
N ARG A 53 32.05 -3.32 9.37
CA ARG A 53 31.51 -3.56 10.72
C ARG A 53 30.09 -3.03 10.99
N ASN A 54 29.61 -2.06 10.20
CA ASN A 54 28.26 -1.51 10.25
C ASN A 54 27.13 -2.49 9.92
N ARG A 55 27.31 -3.52 9.09
CA ARG A 55 26.20 -4.47 8.80
C ARG A 55 25.84 -5.30 10.03
N PHE A 56 26.86 -5.80 10.74
CA PHE A 56 26.65 -6.52 11.99
C PHE A 56 26.08 -5.59 13.06
N LEU A 57 26.58 -4.36 13.16
CA LEU A 57 26.06 -3.33 14.07
C LEU A 57 24.58 -2.99 13.80
N HIS A 58 24.17 -2.95 12.53
CA HIS A 58 22.79 -2.70 12.13
C HIS A 58 21.86 -3.88 12.47
N ILE A 59 22.34 -5.11 12.31
CA ILE A 59 21.59 -6.32 12.69
C ILE A 59 21.49 -6.42 14.21
N LEU A 60 22.59 -6.18 14.92
CA LEU A 60 22.62 -6.15 16.39
C LEU A 60 21.67 -5.08 16.94
N TRP A 61 21.69 -3.89 16.35
CA TRP A 61 20.75 -2.81 16.68
C TRP A 61 19.29 -3.25 16.45
N ARG A 62 18.98 -3.86 15.31
CA ARG A 62 17.64 -4.40 15.02
C ARG A 62 17.22 -5.46 16.04
N CYS A 63 18.12 -6.36 16.44
CA CYS A 63 17.85 -7.34 17.49
C CYS A 63 17.59 -6.70 18.85
N ILE A 64 18.39 -5.71 19.24
CA ILE A 64 18.21 -4.97 20.49
C ILE A 64 16.84 -4.27 20.50
N VAL A 65 16.48 -3.60 19.41
CA VAL A 65 15.20 -2.90 19.31
C VAL A 65 14.01 -3.89 19.39
N VAL A 66 14.11 -5.06 18.76
CA VAL A 66 13.07 -6.11 18.86
C VAL A 66 12.96 -6.66 20.28
N MET A 67 14.10 -6.90 20.95
CA MET A 67 14.11 -7.41 22.34
C MET A 67 13.50 -6.39 23.31
N ILE A 68 13.82 -5.10 23.13
CA ILE A 68 13.20 -4.01 23.91
C ILE A 68 11.70 -3.96 23.62
N TYR A 69 11.28 -4.01 22.36
CA TYR A 69 9.86 -4.03 21.99
C TYR A 69 9.10 -5.19 22.63
N ALA A 70 9.66 -6.40 22.58
CA ALA A 70 9.07 -7.59 23.20
C ALA A 70 8.96 -7.47 24.72
N GLY A 71 9.92 -6.80 25.38
CA GLY A 71 9.88 -6.54 26.82
C GLY A 71 8.89 -5.45 27.23
N VAL A 72 8.62 -4.48 26.36
CA VAL A 72 7.70 -3.34 26.62
C VAL A 72 6.25 -3.69 26.29
N TRP A 73 6.04 -4.67 25.43
CA TRP A 73 4.72 -5.05 24.96
C TRP A 73 3.72 -5.38 26.08
N PRO A 74 4.04 -6.23 27.09
CA PRO A 74 3.10 -6.54 28.17
C PRO A 74 2.64 -5.28 28.92
N MET A 75 3.51 -4.28 29.02
CA MET A 75 3.23 -3.00 29.64
C MET A 75 2.25 -2.15 28.81
N LEU A 76 2.49 -2.05 27.49
CA LEU A 76 1.60 -1.33 26.56
C LEU A 76 0.20 -1.94 26.55
N THR A 77 0.11 -3.27 26.63
CA THR A 77 -1.17 -3.98 26.65
C THR A 77 -1.89 -3.87 27.99
N SER A 78 -1.15 -3.70 29.09
CA SER A 78 -1.74 -3.53 30.43
C SER A 78 -2.52 -2.21 30.61
N ALA A 79 -2.33 -1.24 29.70
CA ALA A 79 -3.13 -0.02 29.67
C ALA A 79 -4.47 -0.21 28.94
N VAL A 80 -4.51 -1.14 27.97
CA VAL A 80 -5.70 -1.43 27.15
C VAL A 80 -6.57 -2.51 27.80
N ILE A 81 -5.94 -3.40 28.56
CA ILE A 81 -6.54 -4.49 29.31
C ILE A 81 -6.56 -4.01 30.76
N GLY A 82 -7.73 -3.66 31.30
CA GLY A 82 -7.85 -3.16 32.67
C GLY A 82 -7.13 -4.03 33.71
N LYS A 83 -6.91 -3.49 34.92
CA LYS A 83 -6.09 -4.11 35.98
C LYS A 83 -6.55 -5.52 36.42
N ARG A 84 -7.68 -6.06 35.93
CA ARG A 84 -8.16 -7.42 36.22
C ARG A 84 -8.79 -8.07 34.98
N LEU A 85 -8.46 -9.35 34.76
CA LEU A 85 -9.09 -10.26 33.80
C LEU A 85 -10.39 -10.78 34.43
N GLU A 86 -11.50 -10.06 34.30
CA GLU A 86 -12.78 -10.45 34.91
C GLU A 86 -13.80 -10.99 33.88
N SER A 87 -13.60 -10.72 32.57
CA SER A 87 -14.47 -11.24 31.51
C SER A 87 -13.74 -12.11 30.46
N TYR A 88 -14.47 -13.08 29.87
CA TYR A 88 -14.05 -13.84 28.69
C TYR A 88 -13.64 -12.93 27.51
N ALA A 89 -14.26 -11.76 27.39
CA ALA A 89 -13.94 -10.82 26.34
C ALA A 89 -12.58 -10.14 26.54
N ASP A 90 -12.12 -9.97 27.78
CA ASP A 90 -10.79 -9.45 28.09
C ASP A 90 -9.70 -10.47 27.77
N VAL A 91 -9.97 -11.77 27.99
CA VAL A 91 -9.10 -12.86 27.56
C VAL A 91 -8.96 -12.86 26.04
N PHE A 92 -10.06 -12.63 25.31
CA PHE A 92 -10.03 -12.53 23.86
C PHE A 92 -9.26 -11.29 23.38
N ALA A 93 -9.44 -10.14 24.02
CA ALA A 93 -8.68 -8.93 23.74
C ALA A 93 -7.17 -9.11 24.02
N LEU A 94 -6.81 -9.80 25.11
CA LEU A 94 -5.42 -10.17 25.40
C LEU A 94 -4.84 -11.07 24.31
N ALA A 95 -5.58 -12.10 23.88
CA ALA A 95 -5.14 -13.00 22.82
C ALA A 95 -4.94 -12.27 21.48
N GLN A 96 -5.87 -11.38 21.12
CA GLN A 96 -5.78 -10.51 19.95
C GLN A 96 -4.60 -9.54 20.01
N SER A 97 -4.31 -9.00 21.18
CA SER A 97 -3.17 -8.11 21.37
C SER A 97 -1.85 -8.88 21.25
N MET A 98 -1.74 -10.04 21.91
CA MET A 98 -0.57 -10.91 21.80
C MET A 98 -0.30 -11.37 20.36
N SER A 99 -1.34 -11.72 19.60
CA SER A 99 -1.18 -12.12 18.20
C SER A 99 -0.65 -10.98 17.32
N VAL A 100 -1.15 -9.74 17.52
CA VAL A 100 -0.66 -8.56 16.79
C VAL A 100 0.82 -8.36 17.03
N SER A 101 1.30 -8.51 18.26
CA SER A 101 2.73 -8.30 18.54
C SER A 101 3.66 -9.38 18.06
N ILE A 102 3.24 -10.64 18.17
CA ILE A 102 4.00 -11.75 17.57
C ILE A 102 4.14 -11.50 16.06
N LEU A 103 3.05 -11.12 15.40
CA LEU A 103 3.07 -10.82 13.97
C LEU A 103 3.87 -9.56 13.64
N ALA A 104 3.88 -8.54 14.50
CA ALA A 104 4.71 -7.34 14.33
C ALA A 104 6.21 -7.69 14.36
N VAL A 105 6.64 -8.53 15.30
CA VAL A 105 8.03 -9.00 15.39
C VAL A 105 8.40 -9.83 14.15
N ILE A 106 7.53 -10.76 13.74
CA ILE A 106 7.73 -11.55 12.51
C ILE A 106 7.84 -10.63 11.29
N SER A 107 6.94 -9.65 11.19
CA SER A 107 6.89 -8.67 10.13
C SER A 107 8.22 -7.89 10.02
N PHE A 108 8.74 -7.41 11.15
CA PHE A 108 10.01 -6.69 11.19
C PHE A 108 11.19 -7.56 10.78
N VAL A 109 11.25 -8.82 11.22
CA VAL A 109 12.31 -9.76 10.83
C VAL A 109 12.27 -10.03 9.32
N ILE A 110 11.07 -10.24 8.76
CA ILE A 110 10.89 -10.47 7.32
C ILE A 110 11.31 -9.21 6.54
N GLN A 111 10.89 -8.04 6.98
CA GLN A 111 11.28 -6.76 6.37
C GLN A 111 12.80 -6.57 6.36
N ALA A 112 13.46 -6.84 7.49
CA ALA A 112 14.91 -6.72 7.61
C ALA A 112 15.65 -7.67 6.64
N ARG A 113 15.09 -8.85 6.36
CA ARG A 113 15.62 -9.80 5.37
C ARG A 113 15.34 -9.37 3.93
N ALA A 114 14.17 -8.79 3.68
CA ALA A 114 13.71 -8.38 2.35
C ALA A 114 14.33 -7.07 1.85
N GLU A 115 15.06 -6.32 2.69
CA GLU A 115 15.59 -4.99 2.37
C GLU A 115 16.37 -4.93 1.04
N ASN A 116 17.21 -5.94 0.75
CA ASN A 116 17.95 -5.98 -0.51
C ASN A 116 17.03 -6.15 -1.72
N GLN A 117 16.00 -7.00 -1.60
CA GLN A 117 15.01 -7.25 -2.65
C GLN A 117 14.15 -6.01 -2.88
N VAL A 118 13.69 -5.36 -1.80
CA VAL A 118 12.92 -4.11 -1.87
C VAL A 118 13.73 -3.00 -2.54
N ARG A 119 15.03 -2.87 -2.22
CA ARG A 119 15.92 -1.90 -2.89
C ARG A 119 16.06 -2.18 -4.39
N GLU A 120 16.24 -3.44 -4.77
CA GLU A 120 16.35 -3.83 -6.18
C GLU A 120 15.06 -3.50 -6.94
N VAL A 121 13.91 -3.84 -6.37
CA VAL A 121 12.58 -3.52 -6.92
C VAL A 121 12.39 -2.00 -7.06
N LEU A 122 12.76 -1.21 -6.05
CA LEU A 122 12.68 0.26 -6.12
C LEU A 122 13.58 0.83 -7.23
N ASN A 123 14.79 0.31 -7.41
CA ASN A 123 15.67 0.73 -8.50
C ASN A 123 15.08 0.38 -9.87
N ARG A 124 14.44 -0.78 -10.01
CA ARG A 124 13.74 -1.15 -11.25
C ARG A 124 12.53 -0.24 -11.51
N TYR A 125 11.78 0.16 -10.48
CA TYR A 125 10.72 1.16 -10.63
C TYR A 125 11.25 2.52 -11.09
N LEU A 126 12.38 2.98 -10.54
CA LEU A 126 12.99 4.25 -10.94
C LEU A 126 13.50 4.21 -12.39
N ALA A 127 14.10 3.09 -12.81
CA ALA A 127 14.51 2.88 -14.20
C ALA A 127 13.30 2.84 -15.14
N LEU A 128 12.23 2.13 -14.77
CA LEU A 128 10.98 2.08 -15.52
C LEU A 128 10.32 3.46 -15.63
N TYR A 129 10.32 4.24 -14.54
CA TYR A 129 9.81 5.61 -14.56
C TYR A 129 10.53 6.46 -15.61
N GLN A 130 11.86 6.39 -15.67
CA GLN A 130 12.65 7.10 -16.67
C GLN A 130 12.33 6.62 -18.09
N ARG A 131 12.27 5.30 -18.30
CA ARG A 131 11.95 4.69 -19.60
C ARG A 131 10.57 5.13 -20.09
N ILE A 132 9.55 5.07 -19.24
CA ILE A 132 8.19 5.50 -19.58
C ILE A 132 8.14 7.00 -19.92
N CYS A 133 8.86 7.86 -19.18
CA CYS A 133 8.93 9.28 -19.52
C CYS A 133 9.55 9.53 -20.91
N LEU A 134 10.58 8.75 -21.29
CA LEU A 134 11.20 8.84 -22.60
C LEU A 134 10.25 8.38 -23.72
N THR A 135 9.59 7.23 -23.54
CA THR A 135 8.68 6.64 -24.53
C THR A 135 7.44 7.50 -24.74
N THR A 136 6.78 7.92 -23.66
CA THR A 136 5.55 8.73 -23.74
C THR A 136 5.82 10.20 -24.07
N ARG A 137 7.09 10.63 -24.09
CA ARG A 137 7.54 12.04 -24.23
C ARG A 137 6.90 12.98 -23.19
N LEU A 138 6.34 12.42 -22.11
CA LEU A 138 5.79 13.18 -21.01
C LEU A 138 6.92 13.63 -20.10
N ARG A 139 6.95 14.93 -19.79
CA ARG A 139 7.90 15.46 -18.81
C ARG A 139 7.62 14.92 -17.41
N HIS A 140 6.36 14.59 -17.10
CA HIS A 140 5.92 14.21 -15.75
C HIS A 140 4.86 13.11 -15.78
N LEU A 141 5.07 12.10 -14.93
CA LEU A 141 4.16 10.97 -14.78
C LEU A 141 3.23 11.04 -13.56
N PHE A 142 3.45 11.93 -12.60
CA PHE A 142 2.60 11.96 -11.39
C PHE A 142 1.44 12.96 -11.54
N PRO A 143 0.19 12.48 -11.68
CA PRO A 143 -0.98 13.35 -11.78
C PRO A 143 -1.38 13.94 -10.43
N THR A 144 -2.24 14.95 -10.41
CA THR A 144 -2.78 15.57 -9.19
C THR A 144 -3.44 14.56 -8.24
N LYS A 145 -4.11 13.54 -8.80
CA LYS A 145 -4.71 12.45 -8.01
C LYS A 145 -3.70 11.69 -7.15
N PHE A 146 -2.43 11.59 -7.57
CA PHE A 146 -1.37 10.99 -6.75
C PHE A 146 -1.22 11.75 -5.43
N VAL A 147 -1.11 13.09 -5.52
CA VAL A 147 -0.96 13.96 -4.36
C VAL A 147 -2.18 13.86 -3.47
N VAL A 148 -3.39 13.88 -4.05
CA VAL A 148 -4.65 13.78 -3.29
C VAL A 148 -4.74 12.45 -2.53
N PHE A 149 -4.56 11.31 -3.21
CA PHE A 149 -4.65 10.00 -2.56
C PHE A 149 -3.55 9.79 -1.52
N PHE A 150 -2.33 10.27 -1.79
CA PHE A 150 -1.24 10.19 -0.84
C PHE A 150 -1.49 11.04 0.41
N LEU A 151 -1.94 12.29 0.25
CA LEU A 151 -2.28 13.16 1.37
C LEU A 151 -3.47 12.63 2.18
N LEU A 152 -4.48 12.09 1.50
CA LEU A 152 -5.63 11.45 2.16
C LEU A 152 -5.20 10.24 2.99
N LYS A 153 -4.35 9.39 2.42
CA LYS A 153 -3.77 8.24 3.14
C LYS A 153 -2.94 8.70 4.34
N LEU A 154 -2.07 9.69 4.14
CA LEU A 154 -1.24 10.25 5.20
C LEU A 154 -2.09 10.84 6.32
N PHE A 155 -3.17 11.55 5.99
CA PHE A 155 -4.11 12.10 6.96
C PHE A 155 -4.73 10.99 7.82
N PHE A 156 -5.25 9.92 7.20
CA PHE A 156 -5.82 8.81 7.97
C PHE A 156 -4.77 8.05 8.79
N THR A 157 -3.54 7.88 8.29
CA THR A 157 -2.46 7.30 9.08
C THR A 157 -2.14 8.19 10.29
N LEU A 158 -2.00 9.50 10.10
CA LEU A 158 -1.70 10.45 11.18
C LEU A 158 -2.81 10.53 12.22
N CYS A 159 -4.08 10.59 11.82
CA CYS A 159 -5.21 10.54 12.75
C CYS A 159 -5.18 9.26 13.58
N GLY A 160 -4.96 8.10 12.93
CA GLY A 160 -4.75 6.83 13.61
C GLY A 160 -3.57 6.87 14.58
N CYS A 161 -2.48 7.54 14.19
CA CYS A 161 -1.29 7.66 15.02
C CYS A 161 -1.55 8.47 16.28
N PHE A 162 -2.13 9.66 16.14
CA PHE A 162 -2.36 10.55 17.27
C PHE A 162 -3.27 9.90 18.31
N HIS A 163 -4.31 9.20 17.87
CA HIS A 163 -5.20 8.49 18.79
C HIS A 163 -4.49 7.37 19.57
N GLU A 164 -3.60 6.60 18.95
CA GLU A 164 -2.87 5.53 19.64
C GLU A 164 -1.72 6.08 20.53
N ILE A 165 -1.13 7.22 20.16
CA ILE A 165 -0.02 7.83 20.89
C ILE A 165 -0.46 8.58 22.15
N ILE A 166 -1.60 9.29 22.12
CA ILE A 166 -2.02 10.15 23.24
C ILE A 166 -2.17 9.34 24.57
N PRO A 167 -2.88 8.19 24.59
CA PRO A 167 -3.01 7.37 25.80
C PRO A 167 -1.67 6.82 26.32
N LEU A 168 -0.69 6.65 25.43
CA LEU A 168 0.65 6.18 25.80
C LEU A 168 1.45 7.23 26.58
N PHE A 169 1.15 8.53 26.39
CA PHE A 169 1.81 9.61 27.10
C PHE A 169 1.09 10.00 28.41
N GLU A 170 -0.21 9.77 28.52
CA GLU A 170 -1.00 10.15 29.71
C GLU A 170 -0.85 9.18 30.88
N ASN A 171 -0.19 8.04 30.71
CA ASN A 171 -0.09 7.03 31.76
C ASN A 171 0.82 7.51 32.92
N PRO A 172 0.30 7.68 34.15
CA PRO A 172 1.03 8.30 35.27
C PRO A 172 2.09 7.40 35.94
N HIS A 173 2.40 6.22 35.36
CA HIS A 173 3.32 5.23 35.94
C HIS A 173 4.75 5.28 35.37
N PHE A 174 5.16 6.38 34.71
CA PHE A 174 6.51 6.53 34.17
C PHE A 174 7.45 7.28 35.13
N ASP A 175 7.69 6.76 36.33
CA ASP A 175 8.73 7.32 37.20
C ASP A 175 10.14 6.80 36.85
N ASP A 176 10.24 5.59 36.27
CA ASP A 176 11.53 4.99 35.88
C ASP A 176 12.02 5.42 34.49
N ILE A 177 13.30 5.81 34.41
CA ILE A 177 14.00 6.20 33.18
C ILE A 177 14.02 5.04 32.17
N SER A 178 14.18 3.81 32.64
CA SER A 178 14.18 2.60 31.81
C SER A 178 12.87 2.47 31.03
N GLN A 179 11.74 2.71 31.69
CA GLN A 179 10.40 2.60 31.13
C GLN A 179 10.13 3.68 30.07
N LYS A 180 10.57 4.93 30.31
CA LYS A 180 10.49 6.01 29.32
C LYS A 180 11.28 5.70 28.05
N VAL A 181 12.50 5.20 28.22
CA VAL A 181 13.36 4.80 27.09
C VAL A 181 12.70 3.66 26.30
N ALA A 182 12.17 2.67 27.00
CA ALA A 182 11.56 1.51 26.40
C ALA A 182 10.26 1.85 25.63
N THR A 183 9.41 2.73 26.16
CA THR A 183 8.25 3.29 25.44
C THR A 183 8.67 4.07 24.19
N GLY A 184 9.74 4.86 24.26
CA GLY A 184 10.29 5.57 23.10
C GLY A 184 10.71 4.62 21.96
N PHE A 185 11.37 3.50 22.29
CA PHE A 185 11.67 2.45 21.32
C PHE A 185 10.43 1.75 20.77
N GLY A 186 9.42 1.55 21.61
CA GLY A 186 8.11 1.02 21.21
C GLY A 186 7.44 1.88 20.13
N ILE A 187 7.33 3.18 20.38
CA ILE A 187 6.77 4.16 19.45
C ILE A 187 7.58 4.18 18.14
N TYR A 188 8.91 4.15 18.24
CA TYR A 188 9.79 4.11 17.07
C TYR A 188 9.52 2.88 16.17
N MET A 189 9.38 1.69 16.76
CA MET A 189 9.09 0.45 16.02
C MET A 189 7.71 0.46 15.37
N TRP A 190 6.72 0.95 16.10
CA TRP A 190 5.37 1.08 15.59
C TRP A 190 5.28 2.10 14.45
N LEU A 191 5.93 3.26 14.56
CA LEU A 191 6.09 4.23 13.45
C LEU A 191 6.82 3.62 12.24
N GLY A 192 7.88 2.84 12.49
CA GLY A 192 8.60 2.12 11.45
C GLY A 192 7.70 1.15 10.69
N THR A 193 6.86 0.43 11.43
CA THR A 193 5.88 -0.50 10.87
C THR A 193 4.83 0.25 10.03
N LEU A 194 4.25 1.33 10.55
CA LEU A 194 3.30 2.17 9.80
C LEU A 194 3.90 2.75 8.52
N CYS A 195 5.17 3.18 8.56
CA CYS A 195 5.87 3.69 7.38
C CYS A 195 6.01 2.62 6.28
N VAL A 196 6.25 1.36 6.65
CA VAL A 196 6.36 0.24 5.70
C VAL A 196 5.01 -0.07 5.07
N LEU A 197 3.96 0.00 5.88
CA LEU A 197 2.59 -0.23 5.44
C LEU A 197 2.13 0.86 4.47
N ASP A 198 2.46 2.12 4.73
CA ASP A 198 2.21 3.22 3.80
C ASP A 198 3.07 3.11 2.53
N ALA A 199 4.27 2.53 2.62
CA ALA A 199 5.08 2.21 1.43
C ALA A 199 4.42 1.13 0.55
N CYS A 200 3.69 0.16 1.13
CA CYS A 200 2.88 -0.81 0.36
C CYS A 200 1.80 -0.11 -0.46
N PHE A 201 1.04 0.80 0.17
CA PHE A 201 0.05 1.64 -0.52
C PHE A 201 0.69 2.45 -1.64
N LEU A 202 1.80 3.13 -1.35
CA LEU A 202 2.51 3.95 -2.32
C LEU A 202 2.97 3.14 -3.52
N GLY A 203 3.51 1.94 -3.31
CA GLY A 203 3.97 1.09 -4.41
C GLY A 203 2.84 0.68 -5.34
N PHE A 204 1.67 0.29 -4.83
CA PHE A 204 0.51 0.00 -5.68
C PHE A 204 0.01 1.25 -6.40
N LEU A 205 -0.10 2.39 -5.72
CA LEU A 205 -0.51 3.64 -6.35
C LEU A 205 0.42 4.03 -7.50
N VAL A 206 1.74 3.92 -7.29
CA VAL A 206 2.74 4.19 -8.33
C VAL A 206 2.58 3.20 -9.49
N SER A 207 2.49 1.89 -9.25
CA SER A 207 2.28 0.90 -10.31
C SER A 207 1.02 1.18 -11.12
N GLY A 208 -0.10 1.47 -10.46
CA GLY A 208 -1.36 1.78 -11.15
C GLY A 208 -1.26 3.02 -12.05
N ILE A 209 -0.54 4.05 -11.59
CA ILE A 209 -0.28 5.26 -12.40
C ILE A 209 0.62 4.92 -13.61
N LEU A 210 1.67 4.11 -13.42
CA LEU A 210 2.53 3.68 -14.53
C LEU A 210 1.73 2.92 -15.61
N TYR A 211 0.85 2.00 -15.19
CA TYR A 211 -0.03 1.27 -16.10
C TYR A 211 -0.99 2.20 -16.85
N GLU A 212 -1.63 3.14 -16.15
CA GLU A 212 -2.56 4.09 -16.76
C GLU A 212 -1.88 4.97 -17.83
N HIS A 213 -0.66 5.45 -17.57
CA HIS A 213 0.08 6.26 -18.55
C HIS A 213 0.42 5.46 -19.79
N MET A 214 0.85 4.20 -19.61
CA MET A 214 1.12 3.33 -20.73
C MET A 214 -0.15 3.00 -21.52
N ALA A 215 -1.27 2.75 -20.85
CA ALA A 215 -2.56 2.52 -21.51
C ALA A 215 -3.02 3.77 -22.29
N THR A 216 -2.85 4.96 -21.71
CA THR A 216 -3.16 6.23 -22.35
C THR A 216 -2.27 6.47 -23.57
N ASN A 217 -0.99 6.08 -23.50
CA ASN A 217 -0.08 6.15 -24.65
C ASN A 217 -0.55 5.27 -25.81
N ILE A 218 -0.98 4.03 -25.54
CA ILE A 218 -1.51 3.13 -26.56
C ILE A 218 -2.81 3.71 -27.16
N ILE A 219 -3.70 4.27 -26.35
CA ILE A 219 -4.91 4.96 -26.85
C ILE A 219 -4.54 6.14 -27.76
N ALA A 220 -3.56 6.95 -27.36
CA ALA A 220 -3.08 8.07 -28.17
C ALA A 220 -2.37 7.59 -29.46
N MET A 221 -1.69 6.45 -29.42
CA MET A 221 -1.11 5.79 -30.58
C MET A 221 -2.20 5.34 -31.56
N LEU A 222 -3.25 4.66 -31.09
CA LEU A 222 -4.39 4.26 -31.91
C LEU A 222 -5.10 5.44 -32.58
N LYS A 223 -5.31 6.54 -31.84
CA LYS A 223 -5.86 7.79 -32.41
C LYS A 223 -4.96 8.41 -33.49
N ARG A 224 -3.64 8.24 -33.39
CA ARG A 224 -2.69 8.67 -34.44
C ARG A 224 -2.72 7.77 -35.67
N MET A 225 -3.23 6.55 -35.56
CA MET A 225 -3.39 5.60 -36.68
C MET A 225 -4.71 5.78 -37.44
N GLU A 226 -5.76 6.30 -36.83
CA GLU A 226 -7.05 6.59 -37.47
C GLU A 226 -6.95 7.26 -38.87
N PRO A 227 -6.09 8.26 -39.12
CA PRO A 227 -5.95 8.85 -40.46
C PRO A 227 -5.33 7.91 -41.51
N ILE A 228 -4.62 6.85 -41.11
CA ILE A 228 -4.05 5.84 -42.03
C ILE A 228 -5.18 5.01 -42.66
N GLU A 229 -6.20 4.72 -41.86
CA GLU A 229 -7.39 3.96 -42.27
C GLU A 229 -8.38 4.83 -43.08
N SER A 230 -8.36 6.15 -42.87
CA SER A 230 -9.26 7.07 -43.56
C SER A 230 -9.07 7.03 -45.08
N GLN A 231 -10.13 6.68 -45.82
CA GLN A 231 -10.17 6.69 -47.28
C GLN A 231 -10.44 8.09 -47.87
N ASP A 232 -10.46 9.12 -47.03
CA ASP A 232 -10.84 10.47 -47.42
C ASP A 232 -9.80 11.06 -48.39
N ASP A 233 -10.22 11.49 -49.58
CA ASP A 233 -9.34 11.93 -50.67
C ASP A 233 -8.43 13.12 -50.28
N ARG A 234 -8.79 13.84 -49.21
CA ARG A 234 -8.03 14.97 -48.64
C ARG A 234 -6.76 14.55 -47.89
N TYR A 235 -6.66 13.30 -47.45
CA TYR A 235 -5.53 12.76 -46.64
C TYR A 235 -4.86 11.55 -47.30
N ARG A 236 -4.96 11.45 -48.63
CA ARG A 236 -4.53 10.27 -49.38
C ARG A 236 -3.00 10.11 -49.37
N MET A 237 -2.50 9.37 -48.38
CA MET A 237 -1.08 9.02 -48.26
C MET A 237 -0.63 8.00 -49.32
N THR A 238 0.62 8.10 -49.76
CA THR A 238 1.23 7.09 -50.65
C THR A 238 1.36 5.74 -49.94
N LYS A 239 1.29 4.63 -50.70
CA LYS A 239 1.43 3.27 -50.17
C LYS A 239 2.72 3.09 -49.34
N TYR A 240 3.83 3.62 -49.84
CA TYR A 240 5.13 3.60 -49.14
C TYR A 240 5.06 4.36 -47.80
N ARG A 241 4.44 5.56 -47.76
CA ARG A 241 4.35 6.34 -46.52
C ARG A 241 3.46 5.68 -45.47
N ARG A 242 2.38 5.00 -45.89
CA ARG A 242 1.50 4.23 -45.00
C ARG A 242 2.25 3.05 -44.38
N MET A 243 2.94 2.27 -45.20
CA MET A 243 3.75 1.14 -44.73
C MET A 243 4.83 1.58 -43.73
N LEU A 244 5.54 2.68 -44.02
CA LEU A 244 6.56 3.22 -43.12
C LEU A 244 5.97 3.64 -41.77
N LEU A 245 4.82 4.31 -41.76
CA LEU A 245 4.14 4.69 -40.51
C LEU A 245 3.65 3.48 -39.72
N LEU A 246 3.10 2.46 -40.39
CA LEU A 246 2.67 1.22 -39.72
C LEU A 246 3.86 0.47 -39.10
N CYS A 247 5.01 0.43 -39.79
CA CYS A 247 6.25 -0.10 -39.22
C CYS A 247 6.70 0.69 -37.98
N ASP A 248 6.72 2.03 -38.05
CA ASP A 248 7.07 2.89 -36.91
C ASP A 248 6.13 2.64 -35.71
N PHE A 249 4.84 2.45 -35.98
CA PHE A 249 3.84 2.16 -34.96
C PHE A 249 3.93 0.74 -34.38
N ALA A 250 4.28 -0.26 -35.20
CA ALA A 250 4.56 -1.61 -34.74
C ALA A 250 5.79 -1.62 -33.81
N ASP A 251 6.84 -0.86 -34.14
CA ASP A 251 8.01 -0.73 -33.27
C ASP A 251 7.68 0.03 -31.96
N GLU A 252 6.80 1.05 -32.01
CA GLU A 252 6.29 1.73 -30.80
C GLU A 252 5.46 0.77 -29.92
N LEU A 253 4.67 -0.12 -30.52
CA LEU A 253 3.88 -1.13 -29.81
C LEU A 253 4.78 -2.21 -29.18
N ASP A 254 5.81 -2.68 -29.89
CA ASP A 254 6.79 -3.64 -29.37
C ASP A 254 7.54 -3.07 -28.16
N GLU A 255 7.91 -1.79 -28.19
CA GLU A 255 8.52 -1.10 -27.03
C GLU A 255 7.52 -0.96 -25.87
N CYS A 256 6.24 -0.67 -26.16
CA CYS A 256 5.20 -0.69 -25.15
C CYS A 256 5.06 -2.09 -24.51
N ALA A 257 5.10 -3.16 -25.31
CA ALA A 257 5.03 -4.54 -24.86
C ALA A 257 6.18 -4.87 -23.88
N ALA A 258 7.40 -4.46 -24.22
CA ALA A 258 8.58 -4.62 -23.37
C ALA A 258 8.40 -3.91 -22.01
N ILE A 259 7.93 -2.66 -22.03
CA ILE A 259 7.67 -1.88 -20.82
C ILE A 259 6.56 -2.54 -19.96
N TYR A 260 5.46 -3.01 -20.58
CA TYR A 260 4.39 -3.72 -19.88
C TYR A 260 4.89 -5.01 -19.21
N SER A 261 5.77 -5.76 -19.88
CA SER A 261 6.38 -6.98 -19.35
C SER A 261 7.24 -6.68 -18.14
N GLU A 262 8.10 -5.67 -18.21
CA GLU A 262 8.92 -5.24 -17.09
C GLU A 262 8.06 -4.72 -15.93
N LEU A 263 7.02 -3.94 -16.22
CA LEU A 263 6.10 -3.42 -15.20
C LEU A 263 5.36 -4.54 -14.47
N TYR A 264 4.93 -5.59 -15.21
CA TYR A 264 4.35 -6.80 -14.65
C TYR A 264 5.34 -7.54 -13.73
N GLN A 265 6.58 -7.74 -14.17
CA GLN A 265 7.61 -8.40 -13.38
C GLN A 265 7.97 -7.62 -12.11
N VAL A 266 8.10 -6.30 -12.21
CA VAL A 266 8.45 -5.43 -11.08
C VAL A 266 7.29 -5.36 -10.08
N THR A 267 6.04 -5.25 -10.56
CA THR A 267 4.85 -5.25 -9.70
C THR A 267 4.69 -6.59 -8.96
N ASN A 268 4.91 -7.71 -9.64
CA ASN A 268 4.90 -9.02 -8.99
C ASN A 268 6.05 -9.21 -8.00
N SER A 269 7.24 -8.69 -8.31
CA SER A 269 8.40 -8.74 -7.41
C SER A 269 8.17 -7.89 -6.17
N PHE A 270 7.57 -6.72 -6.33
CA PHE A 270 7.14 -5.85 -5.23
C PHE A 270 6.12 -6.55 -4.34
N ARG A 271 5.03 -7.07 -4.94
CA ARG A 271 4.00 -7.83 -4.22
C ARG A 271 4.62 -8.99 -3.45
N ARG A 272 5.47 -9.80 -4.09
CA ARG A 272 6.12 -10.96 -3.45
C ARG A 272 7.02 -10.56 -2.28
N SER A 273 7.71 -9.43 -2.38
CA SER A 273 8.59 -8.93 -1.32
C SER A 273 7.81 -8.40 -0.11
N LEU A 274 6.60 -7.86 -0.33
CA LEU A 274 5.80 -7.19 0.70
C LEU A 274 4.50 -7.92 1.06
N GLN A 275 4.24 -9.11 0.51
CA GLN A 275 2.99 -9.85 0.80
C GLN A 275 2.75 -10.08 2.30
N TRP A 276 3.80 -10.34 3.07
CA TRP A 276 3.71 -10.48 4.53
C TRP A 276 3.35 -9.17 5.22
N GLN A 277 3.90 -8.05 4.73
CA GLN A 277 3.58 -6.70 5.23
C GLN A 277 2.12 -6.35 4.95
N ILE A 278 1.62 -6.71 3.77
CA ILE A 278 0.23 -6.51 3.37
C ILE A 278 -0.72 -7.36 4.23
N LEU A 279 -0.40 -8.64 4.46
CA LEU A 279 -1.18 -9.49 5.37
C LEU A 279 -1.22 -8.88 6.77
N PHE A 280 -0.06 -8.50 7.29
CA PHE A 280 0.06 -7.89 8.61
C PHE A 280 -0.73 -6.57 8.70
N TYR A 281 -0.71 -5.74 7.65
CA TYR A 281 -1.51 -4.52 7.58
C TYR A 281 -3.00 -4.78 7.77
N ILE A 282 -3.51 -5.75 7.01
CA ILE A 282 -4.92 -6.07 6.98
C ILE A 282 -5.34 -6.61 8.34
N TYR A 283 -4.54 -7.53 8.89
CA TYR A 283 -4.76 -8.09 10.21
C TYR A 283 -4.71 -7.04 11.32
N LEU A 284 -3.67 -6.20 11.34
CA LEU A 284 -3.49 -5.15 12.35
C LEU A 284 -4.67 -4.20 12.38
N ASN A 285 -5.10 -3.66 11.23
CA ASN A 285 -6.22 -2.75 11.18
C ASN A 285 -7.55 -3.45 11.52
N PHE A 286 -7.74 -4.70 11.08
CA PHE A 286 -8.95 -5.47 11.41
C PHE A 286 -9.08 -5.70 12.92
N ILE A 287 -8.03 -6.18 13.58
CA ILE A 287 -8.02 -6.37 15.04
C ILE A 287 -8.17 -5.03 15.77
N SER A 288 -7.52 -3.97 15.30
CA SER A 288 -7.66 -2.63 15.90
C SER A 288 -9.12 -2.15 15.83
N ILE A 289 -9.80 -2.37 14.71
CA ILE A 289 -11.23 -2.04 14.56
C ILE A 289 -12.06 -2.86 15.56
N CYS A 290 -11.85 -4.17 15.65
CA CYS A 290 -12.56 -5.02 16.61
C CYS A 290 -12.36 -4.55 18.05
N LEU A 291 -11.13 -4.23 18.46
CA LEU A 291 -10.83 -3.74 19.80
C LEU A 291 -11.48 -2.38 20.10
N MET A 292 -11.43 -1.43 19.15
CA MET A 292 -12.07 -0.12 19.31
C MET A 292 -13.60 -0.25 19.44
N LEU A 293 -14.21 -1.14 18.66
CA LEU A 293 -15.65 -1.41 18.73
C LEU A 293 -16.05 -2.12 20.02
N TYR A 294 -15.20 -3.03 20.52
CA TYR A 294 -15.38 -3.66 21.82
C TYR A 294 -15.35 -2.63 22.95
N GLN A 295 -14.33 -1.77 22.98
CA GLN A 295 -14.21 -0.69 23.98
C GLN A 295 -15.41 0.26 23.95
N TYR A 296 -15.91 0.58 22.76
CA TYR A 296 -17.12 1.38 22.58
C TYR A 296 -18.34 0.71 23.21
N ILE A 297 -18.55 -0.59 22.96
CA ILE A 297 -19.69 -1.34 23.53
C ILE A 297 -19.58 -1.40 25.06
N LEU A 298 -18.39 -1.61 25.62
CA LEU A 298 -18.21 -1.62 27.07
C LEU A 298 -18.57 -0.27 27.70
N HIS A 299 -18.11 0.85 27.14
CA HIS A 299 -18.47 2.18 27.66
C HIS A 299 -19.96 2.45 27.52
N PHE A 300 -20.55 2.01 26.41
CA PHE A 300 -21.99 2.14 26.19
C PHE A 300 -22.84 1.34 27.20
N LEU A 301 -22.35 0.18 27.64
CA LEU A 301 -23.04 -0.64 28.66
C LEU A 301 -22.84 -0.11 30.09
N ASN A 302 -21.70 0.53 30.37
CA ASN A 302 -21.36 1.07 31.70
C ASN A 302 -21.95 2.46 31.98
N ASP A 303 -22.77 3.02 31.08
CA ASP A 303 -23.34 4.38 31.18
C ASP A 303 -22.30 5.51 31.35
N ASP A 304 -21.04 5.26 30.97
CA ASP A 304 -19.99 6.29 30.87
C ASP A 304 -20.21 7.17 29.63
N GLU A 305 -19.75 8.43 29.65
CA GLU A 305 -19.88 9.33 28.49
C GLU A 305 -19.40 8.64 27.21
N VAL A 306 -20.31 8.50 26.24
CA VAL A 306 -20.09 7.75 25.00
C VAL A 306 -18.96 8.41 24.20
N LEU A 307 -17.80 7.76 24.18
CA LEU A 307 -16.65 8.21 23.41
C LEU A 307 -16.87 7.93 21.91
N LEU A 308 -17.65 8.79 21.23
CA LEU A 308 -17.85 8.77 19.76
C LEU A 308 -16.51 8.70 19.00
N VAL A 309 -15.43 9.17 19.63
CA VAL A 309 -14.06 9.06 19.16
C VAL A 309 -13.69 7.63 18.75
N SER A 310 -14.04 6.60 19.53
CA SER A 310 -13.68 5.20 19.22
C SER A 310 -14.32 4.72 17.92
N ILE A 311 -15.58 5.08 17.64
CA ILE A 311 -16.26 4.78 16.37
C ILE A 311 -15.59 5.54 15.22
N VAL A 312 -15.36 6.84 15.39
CA VAL A 312 -14.72 7.66 14.35
C VAL A 312 -13.34 7.08 13.99
N MET A 313 -12.58 6.65 14.99
CA MET A 313 -11.27 6.03 14.77
C MET A 313 -11.35 4.66 14.12
N ALA A 314 -12.33 3.83 14.48
CA ALA A 314 -12.61 2.58 13.77
C ALA A 314 -12.93 2.84 12.29
N VAL A 315 -13.72 3.87 11.98
CA VAL A 315 -14.01 4.29 10.60
C VAL A 315 -12.74 4.75 9.88
N VAL A 316 -11.87 5.51 10.53
CA VAL A 316 -10.57 5.94 9.97
C VAL A 316 -9.68 4.74 9.65
N LYS A 317 -9.61 3.74 10.55
CA LYS A 317 -8.86 2.48 10.33
C LYS A 317 -9.45 1.66 9.19
N PHE A 318 -10.78 1.61 9.08
CA PHE A 318 -11.46 0.96 7.97
C PHE A 318 -11.20 1.68 6.65
N ALA A 319 -11.25 3.02 6.61
CA ALA A 319 -10.91 3.82 5.43
C ALA A 319 -9.46 3.57 4.98
N ASN A 320 -8.52 3.42 5.92
CA ASN A 320 -7.14 3.03 5.65
C ASN A 320 -6.99 1.66 4.96
N LEU A 321 -7.84 0.68 5.32
CA LEU A 321 -7.92 -0.62 4.64
C LEU A 321 -8.50 -0.48 3.23
N VAL A 322 -9.61 0.25 3.12
CA VAL A 322 -10.29 0.50 1.85
C VAL A 322 -9.35 1.16 0.84
N LEU A 323 -8.58 2.17 1.25
CA LEU A 323 -7.64 2.85 0.35
C LEU A 323 -6.56 1.92 -0.21
N LEU A 324 -6.01 1.02 0.62
CA LEU A 324 -5.03 0.03 0.16
C LEU A 324 -5.66 -0.93 -0.86
N ASN A 325 -6.83 -1.47 -0.54
CA ASN A 325 -7.55 -2.40 -1.42
C ASN A 325 -7.94 -1.73 -2.75
N MET A 326 -8.45 -0.49 -2.70
CA MET A 326 -8.78 0.27 -3.89
C MET A 326 -7.55 0.56 -4.76
N CYS A 327 -6.38 0.82 -4.18
CA CYS A 327 -5.15 1.01 -4.96
C CYS A 327 -4.66 -0.29 -5.61
N ALA A 328 -4.78 -1.42 -4.90
CA ALA A 328 -4.49 -2.73 -5.47
C ALA A 328 -5.44 -3.04 -6.65
N ASP A 329 -6.75 -2.91 -6.44
CA ASP A 329 -7.76 -3.11 -7.48
C ASP A 329 -7.58 -2.14 -8.66
N TYR A 330 -7.27 -0.87 -8.38
CA TYR A 330 -6.93 0.12 -9.40
C TYR A 330 -5.73 -0.33 -10.26
N THR A 331 -4.67 -0.83 -9.64
CA THR A 331 -3.48 -1.33 -10.35
C THR A 331 -3.84 -2.47 -11.30
N VAL A 332 -4.63 -3.44 -10.83
CA VAL A 332 -5.09 -4.56 -11.65
C VAL A 332 -5.95 -4.06 -12.80
N ARG A 333 -6.95 -3.22 -12.53
CA ARG A 333 -7.85 -2.67 -13.56
C ARG A 333 -7.10 -1.90 -14.63
N GLN A 334 -6.12 -1.07 -14.26
CA GLN A 334 -5.31 -0.32 -15.22
C GLN A 334 -4.42 -1.24 -16.07
N SER A 335 -3.88 -2.31 -15.50
CA SER A 335 -3.09 -3.28 -16.26
C SER A 335 -3.91 -4.02 -17.34
N GLU A 336 -5.24 -4.12 -17.17
CA GLU A 336 -6.14 -4.78 -18.11
C GLU A 336 -6.75 -3.83 -19.15
N VAL A 337 -6.58 -2.51 -19.04
CA VAL A 337 -7.14 -1.53 -20.00
C VAL A 337 -6.74 -1.84 -21.45
N PRO A 338 -5.48 -2.16 -21.78
CA PRO A 338 -5.09 -2.44 -23.16
C PRO A 338 -5.85 -3.61 -23.80
N LYS A 339 -6.31 -4.60 -23.01
CA LYS A 339 -7.08 -5.75 -23.51
C LYS A 339 -8.46 -5.36 -24.06
N LYS A 340 -8.96 -4.19 -23.67
CA LYS A 340 -10.27 -3.67 -24.08
C LYS A 340 -10.17 -2.76 -25.29
N LEU A 341 -8.96 -2.49 -25.79
CA LEU A 341 -8.74 -1.63 -26.94
C LEU A 341 -8.93 -2.42 -28.23
N PRO A 342 -9.46 -1.79 -29.30
CA PRO A 342 -9.70 -2.45 -30.59
C PRO A 342 -8.39 -2.60 -31.40
N LEU A 343 -7.34 -3.16 -30.79
CA LEU A 343 -6.03 -3.31 -31.42
C LEU A 343 -6.10 -4.27 -32.62
N ASP A 344 -6.89 -5.34 -32.53
CA ASP A 344 -7.08 -6.36 -33.58
C ASP A 344 -7.86 -5.88 -34.80
N ILE A 345 -8.59 -4.77 -34.67
CA ILE A 345 -9.50 -4.28 -35.72
C ILE A 345 -8.82 -3.17 -36.53
N VAL A 346 -7.94 -2.39 -35.89
CA VAL A 346 -7.31 -1.24 -36.53
C VAL A 346 -6.20 -1.72 -37.46
N CYS A 347 -6.34 -1.41 -38.76
CA CYS A 347 -5.33 -1.61 -39.79
C CYS A 347 -4.90 -3.07 -40.08
N SER A 348 -5.71 -4.07 -39.70
CA SER A 348 -5.33 -5.49 -39.87
C SER A 348 -5.18 -5.93 -41.33
N ASP A 349 -5.98 -5.36 -42.24
CA ASP A 349 -5.88 -5.70 -43.67
C ASP A 349 -4.71 -4.98 -44.39
N LEU A 350 -3.93 -4.16 -43.70
CA LEU A 350 -2.97 -3.23 -44.32
C LEU A 350 -1.51 -3.68 -44.23
N ASP A 351 -1.09 -4.36 -43.16
CA ASP A 351 0.32 -4.72 -42.94
C ASP A 351 0.53 -5.90 -41.96
N GLU A 352 1.25 -6.94 -42.44
CA GLU A 352 1.54 -8.16 -41.67
C GLU A 352 2.44 -7.91 -40.44
N ARG A 353 3.30 -6.87 -40.48
CA ARG A 353 4.21 -6.55 -39.36
C ARG A 353 3.45 -5.94 -38.19
N TRP A 354 2.47 -5.09 -38.48
CA TRP A 354 1.54 -4.58 -37.47
C TRP A 354 0.75 -5.71 -36.81
N ASP A 355 0.13 -6.58 -37.62
CA ASP A 355 -0.63 -7.73 -37.11
C ASP A 355 0.18 -8.61 -36.18
N LYS A 356 1.41 -8.95 -36.58
CA LYS A 356 2.31 -9.76 -35.76
C LYS A 356 2.65 -9.08 -34.42
N SER A 357 2.84 -7.77 -34.40
CA SER A 357 3.11 -7.01 -33.18
C SER A 357 1.88 -6.99 -32.27
N VAL A 358 0.69 -6.76 -32.82
CA VAL A 358 -0.58 -6.77 -32.10
C VAL A 358 -0.86 -8.15 -31.49
N GLU A 359 -0.76 -9.23 -32.28
CA GLU A 359 -0.98 -10.59 -31.82
C GLU A 359 -0.01 -10.96 -30.68
N THR A 360 1.27 -10.59 -30.84
CA THR A 360 2.30 -10.82 -29.81
C THR A 360 1.96 -10.05 -28.53
N PHE A 361 1.56 -8.78 -28.65
CA PHE A 361 1.21 -7.93 -27.51
C PHE A 361 -0.03 -8.45 -26.77
N LEU A 362 -1.08 -8.82 -27.48
CA LEU A 362 -2.30 -9.35 -26.89
C LEU A 362 -2.08 -10.73 -26.25
N GLY A 363 -1.31 -11.61 -26.92
CA GLY A 363 -0.88 -12.88 -26.35
C GLY A 363 -0.08 -12.70 -25.06
N GLN A 364 0.82 -11.71 -25.02
CA GLN A 364 1.54 -11.34 -23.80
C GLN A 364 0.58 -10.88 -22.71
N LEU A 365 -0.38 -10.00 -23.01
CA LEU A 365 -1.35 -9.52 -22.02
C LEU A 365 -2.24 -10.65 -21.48
N GLN A 366 -2.61 -11.62 -22.31
CA GLN A 366 -3.37 -12.80 -21.88
C GLN A 366 -2.57 -13.66 -20.90
N THR A 367 -1.29 -13.89 -21.17
CA THR A 367 -0.41 -14.69 -20.31
C THR A 367 0.00 -13.95 -19.02
N GLN A 368 0.22 -12.64 -19.09
CA GLN A 368 0.65 -11.80 -17.98
C GLN A 368 -0.54 -11.17 -17.24
N ARG A 369 -1.47 -11.99 -16.75
CA ARG A 369 -2.60 -11.49 -15.96
C ARG A 369 -2.16 -11.08 -14.56
N LEU A 370 -2.18 -9.78 -14.28
CA LEU A 370 -1.83 -9.26 -12.96
C LEU A 370 -2.95 -9.58 -11.97
N GLU A 371 -2.64 -10.38 -10.96
CA GLU A 371 -3.54 -10.65 -9.84
C GLU A 371 -2.81 -10.32 -8.53
N ILE A 372 -3.41 -9.50 -7.66
CA ILE A 372 -2.81 -9.19 -6.36
C ILE A 372 -3.38 -10.17 -5.32
N LYS A 373 -2.73 -11.33 -5.22
CA LYS A 373 -2.98 -12.32 -4.17
C LYS A 373 -2.01 -12.11 -3.01
N VAL A 374 -2.52 -12.18 -1.79
CA VAL A 374 -1.71 -12.15 -0.57
C VAL A 374 -1.54 -13.58 -0.08
N LEU A 375 -0.32 -14.13 -0.24
CA LEU A 375 0.06 -15.49 0.18
C LEU A 375 -0.85 -16.63 -0.35
N GLY A 376 -1.68 -16.34 -1.36
CA GLY A 376 -2.68 -17.28 -1.89
C GLY A 376 -3.96 -17.38 -1.07
N PHE A 377 -4.08 -16.71 0.08
CA PHE A 377 -5.27 -16.78 0.94
C PHE A 377 -6.43 -15.90 0.44
N PHE A 378 -6.12 -14.68 0.00
CA PHE A 378 -7.14 -13.74 -0.44
C PHE A 378 -6.65 -12.86 -1.59
N HIS A 379 -7.61 -12.47 -2.42
CA HIS A 379 -7.45 -11.55 -3.53
C HIS A 379 -7.82 -10.14 -3.06
N LEU A 380 -6.94 -9.17 -3.28
CA LEU A 380 -7.25 -7.77 -2.98
C LEU A 380 -8.12 -7.18 -4.09
N ASN A 381 -9.42 -7.41 -3.99
CA ASN A 381 -10.44 -6.83 -4.85
C ASN A 381 -11.48 -6.06 -4.00
N ASN A 382 -12.43 -5.40 -4.66
CA ASN A 382 -13.48 -4.68 -3.94
C ASN A 382 -14.42 -5.62 -3.15
N GLU A 383 -14.54 -6.89 -3.54
CA GLU A 383 -15.32 -7.89 -2.80
C GLU A 383 -14.71 -8.19 -1.43
N PHE A 384 -13.38 -8.16 -1.33
CA PHE A 384 -12.67 -8.36 -0.06
C PHE A 384 -13.01 -7.27 0.97
N ILE A 385 -13.29 -6.03 0.53
CA ILE A 385 -13.76 -4.95 1.41
C ILE A 385 -15.12 -5.32 2.02
N LEU A 386 -16.04 -5.86 1.22
CA LEU A 386 -17.35 -6.29 1.68
C LEU A 386 -17.26 -7.46 2.66
N LEU A 387 -16.32 -8.39 2.42
CA LEU A 387 -16.05 -9.50 3.34
C LEU A 387 -15.57 -8.98 4.70
N ILE A 388 -14.61 -8.05 4.73
CA ILE A 388 -14.14 -7.43 5.98
C ILE A 388 -15.30 -6.70 6.69
N LEU A 389 -16.09 -5.92 5.95
CA LEU A 389 -17.22 -5.20 6.52
C LEU A 389 -18.26 -6.15 7.13
N SER A 390 -18.59 -7.23 6.43
CA SER A 390 -19.48 -8.27 6.94
C SER A 390 -18.95 -8.90 8.22
N ALA A 391 -17.65 -9.22 8.27
CA ALA A 391 -17.04 -9.79 9.47
C ALA A 391 -17.09 -8.83 10.67
N ILE A 392 -16.86 -7.53 10.45
CA ILE A 392 -16.98 -6.49 11.48
C ILE A 392 -18.43 -6.41 12.00
N ILE A 393 -19.42 -6.41 11.10
CA ILE A 393 -20.84 -6.35 11.48
C ILE A 393 -21.24 -7.61 12.26
N SER A 394 -20.82 -8.80 11.81
CA SER A 394 -21.08 -10.05 12.53
C SER A 394 -20.44 -10.04 13.93
N TYR A 395 -19.20 -9.55 14.04
CA TYR A 395 -18.54 -9.38 15.33
C TYR A 395 -19.30 -8.42 16.27
N LEU A 396 -19.74 -7.28 15.75
CA LEU A 396 -20.56 -6.32 16.49
C LEU A 396 -21.86 -6.96 16.98
N PHE A 397 -22.55 -7.69 16.12
CA PHE A 397 -23.81 -8.35 16.48
C PHE A 397 -23.61 -9.37 17.60
N ILE A 398 -22.56 -10.19 17.51
CA ILE A 398 -22.20 -11.16 18.57
C ILE A 398 -21.91 -10.44 19.88
N LEU A 399 -21.12 -9.35 19.85
CA LEU A 399 -20.81 -8.58 21.06
C LEU A 399 -22.04 -7.95 21.69
N ILE A 400 -22.92 -7.34 20.90
CA ILE A 400 -24.16 -6.73 21.39
C ILE A 400 -25.06 -7.79 22.00
N GLN A 401 -25.22 -8.94 21.34
CA GLN A 401 -26.01 -10.05 21.88
C GLN A 401 -25.43 -10.54 23.20
N PHE A 402 -24.12 -10.78 23.26
CA PHE A 402 -23.44 -11.24 24.47
C PHE A 402 -23.54 -10.22 25.61
N GLY A 403 -23.51 -8.92 25.28
CA GLY A 403 -23.71 -7.82 26.22
C GLY A 403 -25.12 -7.76 26.79
N ILE A 404 -26.14 -7.80 25.93
CA ILE A 404 -27.54 -7.73 26.33
C ILE A 404 -27.98 -8.98 27.11
N THR A 405 -27.43 -10.17 26.82
CA THR A 405 -27.76 -11.40 27.55
C THR A 405 -27.08 -11.51 28.92
N GLY A 406 -26.47 -10.44 29.43
CA GLY A 406 -25.80 -10.45 30.73
C GLY A 406 -24.55 -11.33 30.76
N GLY A 407 -23.96 -11.67 29.59
CA GLY A 407 -22.76 -12.52 29.53
C GLY A 407 -21.54 -11.91 30.24
N PHE A 408 -21.55 -10.59 30.45
CA PHE A 408 -20.54 -9.88 31.24
C PHE A 408 -20.80 -9.99 32.76
N GLU A 409 -22.05 -9.89 33.22
CA GLU A 409 -22.46 -10.03 34.63
C GLU A 409 -22.49 -11.49 35.11
N ALA A 410 -22.90 -12.44 34.25
CA ALA A 410 -22.90 -13.87 34.55
C ALA A 410 -21.48 -14.44 34.81
N SER A 411 -20.44 -13.72 34.38
CA SER A 411 -19.04 -14.01 34.74
C SER A 411 -18.79 -13.80 36.24
N GLU A 412 -19.38 -12.75 36.84
CA GLU A 412 -19.28 -12.47 38.28
C GLU A 412 -20.07 -13.49 39.12
N ASP A 413 -21.26 -13.89 38.65
CA ASP A 413 -22.09 -14.90 39.34
C ASP A 413 -21.47 -16.31 39.33
N ILE A 414 -20.76 -16.67 38.26
CA ILE A 414 -20.01 -17.94 38.20
C ILE A 414 -18.80 -17.88 39.14
N LYS A 415 -18.11 -16.74 39.23
CA LYS A 415 -16.96 -16.54 40.12
C LYS A 415 -17.33 -16.66 41.61
N ASN A 416 -18.48 -16.10 42.01
CA ASN A 416 -19.00 -16.21 43.38
C ASN A 416 -19.43 -17.63 43.80
N ARG A 417 -19.46 -18.61 42.87
CA ARG A 417 -19.71 -20.02 43.18
C ARG A 417 -18.44 -20.85 43.34
N PHE A 418 -17.27 -20.30 43.01
CA PHE A 418 -15.98 -21.00 43.04
C PHE A 418 -14.96 -20.40 44.02
N ASP A 419 -15.27 -19.25 44.65
CA ASP A 419 -14.69 -18.79 45.92
C ASP A 419 -15.57 -19.27 47.10
#